data_AF-R8B952-F1
#
_entry.id   AF-R8B952-F1
#
_cell.length_a   1.000
_cell.length_b   1.000
_cell.length_c   1.000
_cell.angle_alpha   90.00
_cell.angle_beta   90.00
_cell.angle_gamma   90.00
#
_symmetry.space_group_name_H-M   'P 1'
#
loop_
_entity.id
_entity.type
_entity.pdbx_description
1 polymer ?
#
loop_
_entity_poly.entity_id
_entity_poly.type
_entity_poly.pdbx_seq_one_letter_code
_entity_poly.pdbx_strand_id
1 'polypeptide(L)'
;MVHGNYLFTLLLVSYNFSIEGATRVASLYSFCAVVVGSILGAVVIKLRRLKHVILAGILLWFVGGGLIYHYRGGSGSKSGIIGGEIVIGTAAGFFSWPTLIMIQTAARHQYVGVLISLVFTVNSIGQAFGNCVSGAIWSQRLFDELKKNLAPFNNATLASSVYAAPLFVVPEYVIGSPERDAIIASYRYMQRILTITAICIVVVMFILALFLHNPLLSGQQTQPEAEGEDAAAQARELQKLQDEAK
;
A
#
# COMPACT_ATOMS: atom_id res chain seq x y z
N MET A 1 2.06 0.73 1.39
CA MET A 1 3.06 0.16 2.32
C MET A 1 3.45 1.05 3.50
N VAL A 2 3.16 2.36 3.49
CA VAL A 2 3.37 3.27 4.65
C VAL A 2 2.69 2.78 5.95
N HIS A 3 1.53 2.10 5.83
CA HIS A 3 0.77 1.54 6.95
C HIS A 3 1.30 0.22 7.49
N GLY A 4 1.66 -0.69 6.58
CA GLY A 4 1.95 -2.09 6.94
C GLY A 4 3.15 -2.23 7.87
N ASN A 5 4.17 -1.37 7.75
CA ASN A 5 5.39 -1.47 8.55
C ASN A 5 5.16 -1.27 10.05
N TYR A 6 4.18 -0.43 10.41
CA TYR A 6 3.89 -0.08 11.80
C TYR A 6 2.56 -0.68 12.29
N LEU A 7 1.80 -1.32 11.39
CA LEU A 7 0.51 -1.94 11.68
C LEU A 7 0.62 -2.99 12.80
N PHE A 8 1.66 -3.83 12.78
CA PHE A 8 1.87 -4.85 13.81
C PHE A 8 2.07 -4.22 15.20
N THR A 9 2.94 -3.21 15.30
CA THR A 9 3.17 -2.47 16.55
C THR A 9 1.90 -1.76 17.00
N LEU A 10 1.13 -1.17 16.08
CA LEU A 10 -0.14 -0.50 16.38
C LEU A 10 -1.22 -1.49 16.87
N LEU A 11 -1.31 -2.68 16.26
CA LEU A 11 -2.24 -3.73 16.68
C LEU A 11 -1.95 -4.21 18.10
N LEU A 12 -0.67 -4.36 18.45
CA LEU A 12 -0.27 -4.80 19.78
C LEU A 12 -0.48 -3.69 20.84
N VAL A 13 -0.02 -2.47 20.55
CA VAL A 13 -0.01 -1.36 21.52
C VAL A 13 -1.36 -0.66 21.63
N SER A 14 -1.97 -0.26 20.51
CA SER A 14 -3.20 0.55 20.50
C SER A 14 -4.49 -0.28 20.56
N TYR A 15 -4.49 -1.46 19.93
CA TYR A 15 -5.67 -2.33 19.88
C TYR A 15 -5.62 -3.47 20.88
N ASN A 16 -4.48 -3.71 21.54
CA ASN A 16 -4.33 -4.78 22.54
C ASN A 16 -4.75 -6.16 21.97
N PHE A 17 -4.22 -6.48 20.79
CA PHE A 17 -4.24 -7.85 20.28
C PHE A 17 -3.16 -8.70 20.97
N SER A 18 -3.38 -10.01 21.02
CA SER A 18 -2.27 -10.94 21.29
C SER A 18 -1.29 -10.93 20.13
N ILE A 19 -0.04 -11.35 20.37
CA ILE A 19 0.98 -11.49 19.31
C ILE A 19 0.42 -12.35 18.15
N GLU A 20 -0.24 -13.47 18.47
CA GLU A 20 -0.88 -14.30 17.46
C GLU A 20 -1.99 -13.57 16.68
N GLY A 21 -2.86 -12.83 17.37
CA GLY A 21 -3.93 -12.08 16.75
C GLY A 21 -3.41 -10.98 15.81
N ALA A 22 -2.39 -10.24 16.24
CA ALA A 22 -1.75 -9.20 15.44
C ALA A 22 -1.08 -9.79 14.18
N THR A 23 -0.40 -10.94 14.30
CA THR A 23 0.20 -11.64 13.15
C THR A 23 -0.86 -12.11 12.15
N ARG A 24 -1.98 -12.65 12.64
CA ARG A 24 -3.10 -13.08 11.78
C ARG A 24 -3.68 -11.91 11.00
N VAL A 25 -3.94 -10.78 11.68
CA VAL A 25 -4.49 -9.57 11.03
C VAL A 25 -3.50 -8.96 10.03
N ALA A 26 -2.21 -8.92 10.35
CA ALA A 26 -1.19 -8.46 9.41
C ALA A 26 -1.08 -9.37 8.17
N SER A 27 -1.27 -10.68 8.33
CA SER A 27 -1.24 -11.65 7.23
C SER A 27 -2.52 -11.65 6.39
N LEU A 28 -3.64 -11.22 6.97
CA LEU A 28 -4.96 -11.15 6.32
C LEU A 28 -4.93 -10.25 5.08
N TYR A 29 -4.19 -9.14 5.12
CA TYR A 29 -3.97 -8.27 3.97
C TYR A 29 -3.44 -9.04 2.76
N SER A 30 -2.31 -9.74 2.93
CA SER A 30 -1.65 -10.49 1.85
C SER A 30 -2.52 -11.66 1.38
N PHE A 31 -3.19 -12.34 2.31
CA PHE A 31 -4.10 -13.44 1.99
C PHE A 31 -5.25 -12.96 1.09
N CYS A 32 -5.95 -11.89 1.48
CA CYS A 32 -7.03 -11.31 0.67
C CYS A 32 -6.53 -10.87 -0.71
N ALA A 33 -5.35 -10.24 -0.78
CA ALA A 33 -4.77 -9.80 -2.05
C ALA A 33 -4.49 -10.96 -3.03
N VAL A 34 -4.02 -12.11 -2.53
CA VAL A 34 -3.73 -13.30 -3.36
C VAL A 34 -5.02 -14.00 -3.80
N VAL A 35 -6.00 -14.15 -2.90
CA VAL A 35 -7.29 -14.76 -3.23
C VAL A 35 -8.01 -13.94 -4.30
N VAL A 36 -8.09 -12.62 -4.11
CA VAL A 36 -8.74 -11.71 -5.04
C VAL A 36 -7.96 -11.64 -6.36
N GLY A 37 -6.63 -11.61 -6.32
CA GLY A 37 -5.78 -11.67 -7.50
C GLY A 37 -6.01 -12.93 -8.34
N SER A 38 -6.12 -14.09 -7.68
CA SER A 38 -6.40 -15.37 -8.35
C SER A 38 -7.76 -15.37 -9.05
N ILE A 39 -8.80 -14.87 -8.36
CA ILE A 39 -10.16 -14.77 -8.93
C ILE A 39 -10.17 -13.78 -10.11
N LEU A 40 -9.50 -12.64 -9.97
CA LEU A 40 -9.37 -11.65 -11.04
C LEU A 40 -8.65 -12.19 -12.26
N GLY A 41 -7.65 -13.05 -12.10
CA GLY A 41 -7.00 -13.72 -13.23
C GLY A 41 -8.00 -14.43 -14.14
N ALA A 42 -8.98 -15.13 -13.56
CA ALA A 42 -10.05 -15.76 -14.32
C ALA A 42 -11.07 -14.75 -14.90
N VAL A 43 -11.40 -13.70 -14.15
CA VAL A 43 -12.38 -12.68 -14.56
C VAL A 43 -11.84 -11.78 -15.68
N VAL A 44 -10.55 -11.49 -15.71
CA VAL A 44 -9.88 -10.67 -16.73
C VAL A 44 -9.97 -11.30 -18.13
N ILE A 45 -9.97 -12.64 -18.21
CA ILE A 45 -10.19 -13.36 -19.48
C ILE A 45 -11.54 -12.97 -20.11
N LYS A 46 -12.54 -12.68 -19.27
CA LYS A 46 -13.90 -12.31 -19.69
C LYS A 46 -14.07 -10.79 -19.84
N LEU A 47 -13.45 -10.00 -18.97
CA LEU A 47 -13.49 -8.54 -18.99
C LEU A 47 -12.31 -7.99 -19.79
N ARG A 48 -12.46 -7.92 -21.12
CA ARG A 48 -11.47 -7.38 -22.09
C ARG A 48 -11.16 -5.86 -21.92
N ARG A 49 -11.61 -5.22 -20.84
CA ARG A 49 -11.37 -3.80 -20.51
C ARG A 49 -10.92 -3.66 -19.06
N LEU A 50 -9.61 -3.48 -18.84
CA LEU A 50 -8.99 -3.47 -17.52
C LEU A 50 -9.08 -2.12 -16.78
N LYS A 51 -9.25 -1.00 -17.49
CA LYS A 51 -9.27 0.35 -16.88
C LYS A 51 -10.32 0.50 -15.77
N HIS A 52 -11.54 0.00 -15.99
CA HIS A 52 -12.62 0.11 -15.00
C HIS A 52 -12.35 -0.72 -13.73
N VAL A 53 -11.68 -1.88 -13.89
CA VAL A 53 -11.30 -2.76 -12.79
C VAL A 53 -10.25 -2.08 -11.91
N ILE A 54 -9.24 -1.45 -12.54
CA ILE A 54 -8.19 -0.69 -11.86
C ILE A 54 -8.81 0.48 -11.09
N LEU A 55 -9.67 1.29 -11.73
CA LEU A 55 -10.33 2.43 -11.08
C LEU A 55 -11.21 2.00 -9.90
N ALA A 56 -11.95 0.89 -10.03
CA ALA A 56 -12.74 0.33 -8.93
C ALA A 56 -11.84 -0.12 -7.76
N GLY A 57 -10.68 -0.73 -8.06
CA GLY A 57 -9.68 -1.10 -7.05
C GLY A 57 -9.15 0.10 -6.27
N ILE A 58 -8.83 1.21 -6.95
CA ILE A 58 -8.33 2.42 -6.28
C ILE A 58 -9.42 3.07 -5.41
N LEU A 59 -10.67 3.08 -5.87
CA LEU A 59 -11.80 3.56 -5.08
C LEU A 59 -12.00 2.72 -3.82
N LEU A 60 -11.93 1.39 -3.93
CA LEU A 60 -11.98 0.48 -2.78
C LEU A 60 -10.82 0.73 -1.82
N TRP A 61 -9.64 1.06 -2.34
CA TRP A 61 -8.49 1.40 -1.49
C TRP A 61 -8.75 2.66 -0.68
N PHE A 62 -9.37 3.68 -1.30
CA PHE A 62 -9.76 4.91 -0.61
C PHE A 62 -10.79 4.63 0.50
N VAL A 63 -11.79 3.79 0.22
CA VAL A 63 -12.79 3.37 1.22
C VAL A 63 -12.13 2.61 2.38
N GLY A 64 -11.22 1.68 2.09
CA GLY A 64 -10.48 0.94 3.12
C GLY A 64 -9.61 1.86 3.99
N GLY A 65 -8.92 2.82 3.38
CA GLY A 65 -8.15 3.84 4.11
C GLY A 65 -9.04 4.73 4.99
N GLY A 66 -10.22 5.12 4.48
CA GLY A 66 -11.23 5.85 5.24
C GLY A 66 -11.79 5.05 6.42
N LEU A 67 -11.96 3.74 6.25
CA LEU A 67 -12.43 2.85 7.31
C LEU A 67 -11.41 2.76 8.46
N ILE A 68 -10.12 2.62 8.15
CA ILE A 68 -9.04 2.63 9.15
C ILE A 68 -8.91 4.00 9.82
N TYR A 69 -9.16 5.09 9.10
CA TYR A 69 -9.20 6.44 9.67
C TYR A 69 -10.33 6.61 10.69
N HIS A 70 -11.52 6.06 10.39
CA HIS A 70 -12.68 6.16 11.25
C HIS A 70 -12.56 5.26 12.49
N TYR A 71 -12.13 4.00 12.32
CA TYR A 71 -11.99 3.02 13.39
C TYR A 71 -10.61 3.09 14.07
N ARG A 72 -10.27 4.24 14.69
CA ARG A 72 -8.99 4.44 15.40
C ARG A 72 -9.09 4.06 16.89
N GLY A 73 -8.56 2.90 17.25
CA GLY A 73 -8.31 2.45 18.63
C GLY A 73 -9.52 2.38 19.58
N GLY A 74 -9.39 1.58 20.64
CA GLY A 74 -10.46 1.30 21.62
C GLY A 74 -10.97 -0.13 21.51
N SER A 75 -11.60 -0.64 22.57
CA SER A 75 -12.07 -2.03 22.68
C SER A 75 -13.05 -2.43 21.56
N GLY A 76 -13.86 -1.48 21.07
CA GLY A 76 -14.81 -1.67 19.95
C GLY A 76 -14.21 -1.51 18.55
N SER A 77 -12.95 -1.06 18.41
CA SER A 77 -12.35 -0.74 17.11
C SER A 77 -11.59 -1.92 16.48
N LYS A 78 -11.53 -3.06 17.17
CA LYS A 78 -10.84 -4.30 16.71
C LYS A 78 -11.46 -4.88 15.44
N SER A 79 -12.78 -4.90 15.34
CA SER A 79 -13.48 -5.40 14.14
C SER A 79 -13.32 -4.45 12.96
N GLY A 80 -13.32 -3.14 13.20
CA GLY A 80 -13.16 -2.10 12.18
C GLY A 80 -11.79 -2.16 11.49
N ILE A 81 -10.70 -2.39 12.24
CA ILE A 81 -9.37 -2.53 11.63
C ILE A 81 -9.24 -3.83 10.83
N ILE A 82 -9.83 -4.94 11.30
CA ILE A 82 -9.85 -6.20 10.54
C ILE A 82 -10.60 -6.02 9.22
N GLY A 83 -11.78 -5.39 9.26
CA GLY A 83 -12.55 -5.07 8.06
C GLY A 83 -11.78 -4.14 7.12
N GLY A 84 -11.07 -3.14 7.66
CA GLY A 84 -10.19 -2.24 6.91
C GLY A 84 -9.09 -2.99 6.15
N GLU A 85 -8.38 -3.90 6.82
CA GLU A 85 -7.33 -4.71 6.21
C GLU A 85 -7.86 -5.63 5.10
N ILE A 86 -9.06 -6.21 5.28
CA ILE A 86 -9.70 -7.04 4.24
C ILE A 86 -10.04 -6.19 3.01
N VAL A 87 -10.60 -5.00 3.20
CA VAL A 87 -10.97 -4.09 2.11
C VAL A 87 -9.72 -3.60 1.37
N ILE A 88 -8.68 -3.21 2.10
CA ILE A 88 -7.41 -2.76 1.52
C ILE A 88 -6.68 -3.90 0.80
N GLY A 89 -6.66 -5.11 1.37
CA GLY A 89 -6.09 -6.29 0.72
C GLY A 89 -6.83 -6.64 -0.58
N THR A 90 -8.17 -6.56 -0.55
CA THR A 90 -9.01 -6.74 -1.74
C THR A 90 -8.67 -5.69 -2.80
N ALA A 91 -8.62 -4.41 -2.42
CA ALA A 91 -8.27 -3.30 -3.31
C ALA A 91 -6.89 -3.47 -3.96
N ALA A 92 -5.89 -3.92 -3.18
CA ALA A 92 -4.54 -4.19 -3.69
C ALA A 92 -4.53 -5.27 -4.78
N GLY A 93 -5.38 -6.30 -4.65
CA GLY A 93 -5.58 -7.33 -5.66
C GLY A 93 -6.22 -6.79 -6.96
N PHE A 94 -7.24 -5.93 -6.83
CA PHE A 94 -7.92 -5.28 -7.97
C PHE A 94 -7.03 -4.29 -8.75
N PHE A 95 -6.06 -3.67 -8.08
CA PHE A 95 -5.17 -2.70 -8.70
C PHE A 95 -3.90 -3.34 -9.28
N SER A 96 -3.17 -4.13 -8.47
CA SER A 96 -1.78 -4.51 -8.79
C SER A 96 -1.69 -5.49 -9.95
N TRP A 97 -2.51 -6.53 -9.94
CA TRP A 97 -2.45 -7.59 -10.96
C TRP A 97 -2.97 -7.14 -12.33
N PRO A 98 -4.13 -6.45 -12.45
CA PRO A 98 -4.59 -5.96 -13.74
C PRO A 98 -3.66 -4.91 -14.35
N THR A 99 -3.00 -4.09 -13.52
CA THR A 99 -1.98 -3.14 -13.99
C THR A 99 -0.79 -3.88 -14.60
N LEU A 100 -0.31 -4.95 -13.94
CA LEU A 100 0.78 -5.76 -14.47
C LEU A 100 0.39 -6.45 -15.79
N ILE A 101 -0.85 -6.94 -15.91
CA ILE A 101 -1.36 -7.52 -17.16
C ILE A 101 -1.42 -6.47 -18.27
N MET A 102 -1.94 -5.28 -17.99
CA MET A 102 -2.02 -4.19 -18.97
C MET A 102 -0.64 -3.82 -19.52
N ILE A 103 0.34 -3.70 -18.63
CA ILE A 103 1.73 -3.40 -19.00
C ILE A 103 2.29 -4.52 -19.89
N GLN A 104 2.09 -5.79 -19.51
CA GLN A 104 2.52 -6.93 -20.33
C GLN A 104 1.87 -6.96 -21.72
N THR A 105 0.60 -6.56 -21.85
CA THR A 105 -0.08 -6.55 -23.16
C THR A 105 0.41 -5.44 -24.11
N ALA A 106 1.04 -4.41 -23.58
CA ALA A 106 1.62 -3.32 -24.38
C ALA A 106 3.01 -3.66 -24.95
N ALA A 107 3.67 -4.71 -24.44
CA ALA A 107 4.99 -5.11 -24.91
C ALA A 107 4.95 -6.36 -25.77
N ARG A 108 5.88 -6.41 -26.73
CA ARG A 108 6.15 -7.60 -27.54
C ARG A 108 6.79 -8.70 -26.69
N HIS A 109 6.49 -9.95 -26.99
CA HIS A 109 6.90 -11.12 -26.17
C HIS A 109 8.40 -11.13 -25.82
N GLN A 110 9.25 -10.67 -26.73
CA GLN A 110 10.70 -10.62 -26.57
C GLN A 110 11.16 -9.67 -25.45
N TYR A 111 10.39 -8.61 -25.15
CA TYR A 111 10.74 -7.58 -24.17
C TYR A 111 9.89 -7.62 -22.90
N VAL A 112 8.89 -8.51 -22.81
CA VAL A 112 8.01 -8.65 -21.63
C VAL A 112 8.83 -8.86 -20.34
N GLY A 113 9.90 -9.66 -20.40
CA GLY A 113 10.77 -9.89 -19.23
C GLY A 113 11.47 -8.62 -18.73
N VAL A 114 11.97 -7.78 -19.63
CA VAL A 114 12.62 -6.51 -19.31
C VAL A 114 11.62 -5.50 -18.75
N LEU A 115 10.42 -5.49 -19.30
CA LEU A 115 9.35 -4.63 -18.84
C LEU A 115 8.88 -4.98 -17.41
N ILE A 116 8.73 -6.29 -17.13
CA ILE A 116 8.37 -6.78 -15.79
C ILE A 116 9.46 -6.43 -14.77
N SER A 117 10.73 -6.63 -15.13
CA SER A 117 11.85 -6.28 -14.22
C SER A 117 11.89 -4.78 -13.93
N LEU A 118 11.61 -3.94 -14.92
CA LEU A 118 11.50 -2.49 -14.75
C LEU A 118 10.35 -2.14 -13.78
N VAL A 119 9.17 -2.74 -13.95
CA VAL A 119 8.03 -2.54 -13.05
C VAL A 119 8.37 -2.93 -11.61
N PHE A 120 9.02 -4.08 -11.39
CA PHE A 120 9.43 -4.50 -10.04
C PHE A 120 10.52 -3.62 -9.45
N THR A 121 11.43 -3.09 -10.28
CA THR A 121 12.46 -2.15 -9.84
C THR A 121 11.82 -0.84 -9.35
N VAL A 122 10.91 -0.26 -10.14
CA VAL A 122 10.16 0.94 -9.75
C VAL A 122 9.32 0.68 -8.50
N ASN A 123 8.69 -0.49 -8.40
CA ASN A 123 7.95 -0.88 -7.21
C ASN A 123 8.85 -0.89 -5.97
N SER A 124 10.03 -1.50 -6.06
CA SER A 124 11.01 -1.57 -4.96
C SER A 124 11.46 -0.19 -4.49
N ILE A 125 11.67 0.75 -5.43
CA ILE A 125 11.96 2.16 -5.11
C ILE A 125 10.79 2.80 -4.34
N GLY A 126 9.56 2.57 -4.81
CA GLY A 126 8.34 3.06 -4.14
C GLY A 126 8.19 2.51 -2.71
N GLN A 127 8.53 1.23 -2.50
CA GLN A 127 8.55 0.63 -1.16
C GLN A 127 9.60 1.30 -0.28
N ALA A 128 10.83 1.46 -0.76
CA ALA A 128 11.91 2.12 -0.02
C ALA A 128 11.53 3.55 0.37
N PHE A 129 10.95 4.32 -0.56
CA PHE A 129 10.48 5.68 -0.30
C PHE A 129 9.36 5.70 0.75
N GLY A 130 8.36 4.83 0.62
CA GLY A 130 7.27 4.71 1.59
C GLY A 130 7.77 4.36 2.99
N ASN A 131 8.75 3.46 3.08
CA ASN A 131 9.38 3.08 4.34
C ASN A 131 10.13 4.27 4.95
N CYS A 132 10.91 5.01 4.16
CA CYS A 132 11.63 6.19 4.60
C CYS A 132 10.70 7.27 5.17
N VAL A 133 9.64 7.63 4.43
CA VAL A 133 8.66 8.64 4.89
C VAL A 133 7.96 8.17 6.16
N SER A 134 7.52 6.91 6.22
CA SER A 134 6.86 6.35 7.41
C SER A 134 7.78 6.34 8.64
N GLY A 135 9.06 5.99 8.45
CA GLY A 135 10.06 5.99 9.52
C GLY A 135 10.47 7.37 9.99
N ALA A 136 10.56 8.35 9.08
CA ALA A 136 10.79 9.74 9.43
C ALA A 136 9.63 10.29 10.27
N ILE A 137 8.38 10.05 9.87
CA ILE A 137 7.20 10.46 10.65
C ILE A 137 7.21 9.81 12.04
N TRP A 138 7.45 8.49 12.08
CA TRP A 138 7.47 7.74 13.34
C TRP A 138 8.55 8.26 14.31
N SER A 139 9.79 8.34 13.85
CA SER A 139 10.92 8.76 14.68
C SER A 139 10.81 10.21 15.17
N GLN A 140 10.35 11.12 14.31
CA GLN A 140 10.27 12.54 14.66
C GLN A 140 9.07 12.86 15.56
N ARG A 141 7.93 12.18 15.37
CA ARG A 141 6.68 12.55 16.05
C ARG A 141 6.34 11.66 17.24
N LEU A 142 6.70 10.39 17.23
CA LEU A 142 6.31 9.46 18.31
C LEU A 142 6.87 9.88 19.66
N PHE A 143 8.15 10.25 19.71
CA PHE A 143 8.81 10.60 20.96
C PHE A 143 8.23 11.88 21.59
N ASP A 144 7.99 12.90 20.77
CA ASP A 144 7.37 14.15 21.23
C ASP A 144 5.94 13.94 21.72
N GLU A 145 5.17 13.11 21.03
CA GLU A 145 3.79 12.80 21.42
C GLU A 145 3.74 11.96 22.70
N LEU A 146 4.64 10.99 22.85
CA LEU A 146 4.79 10.23 24.10
C LEU A 146 5.16 11.14 25.26
N LYS A 147 6.15 12.03 25.09
CA LYS A 147 6.52 13.00 26.13
C LYS A 147 5.33 13.86 26.55
N LYS A 148 4.56 14.36 25.59
CA LYS A 148 3.40 15.21 25.85
C LYS A 148 2.30 14.47 26.61
N ASN A 149 1.96 13.25 26.20
CA ASN A 149 0.87 12.49 26.82
C ASN A 149 1.28 11.85 28.16
N LEU A 150 2.58 11.57 28.36
CA LEU A 150 3.10 10.99 29.60
C LEU A 150 3.58 12.04 30.63
N ALA A 151 3.69 13.31 30.24
CA ALA A 151 4.05 14.43 31.14
C ALA A 151 3.26 14.46 32.47
N PRO A 152 1.96 14.12 32.52
CA PRO A 152 1.20 14.13 33.78
C PRO A 152 1.63 13.07 34.81
N PHE A 153 2.33 12.02 34.39
CA PHE A 153 2.65 10.86 35.24
C PHE A 153 4.03 10.96 35.92
N ASN A 154 4.71 12.11 35.77
CA ASN A 154 5.99 12.45 36.39
C ASN A 154 7.12 11.40 36.20
N ASN A 155 7.01 10.57 35.17
CA ASN A 155 7.94 9.50 34.87
C ASN A 155 8.73 9.85 33.59
N ALA A 156 9.84 10.57 33.77
CA ALA A 156 10.67 11.08 32.68
C ALA A 156 11.32 9.96 31.83
N THR A 157 11.51 8.77 32.39
CA THR A 157 12.13 7.62 31.70
C THR A 157 11.13 6.78 30.92
N LEU A 158 9.84 6.83 31.28
CA LEU A 158 8.80 6.01 30.64
C LEU A 158 8.63 6.31 29.14
N ALA A 159 8.68 7.58 28.74
CA ALA A 159 8.60 7.93 27.33
C ALA A 159 9.77 7.35 26.52
N SER A 160 10.97 7.32 27.10
CA SER A 160 12.17 6.77 26.46
C SER A 160 12.16 5.25 26.41
N SER A 161 11.69 4.58 27.47
CA SER A 161 11.58 3.13 27.51
C SER A 161 10.50 2.61 26.55
N VAL A 162 9.35 3.28 26.48
CA VAL A 162 8.28 2.96 25.51
C VAL A 162 8.76 3.20 24.08
N TYR A 163 9.53 4.26 23.82
CA TYR A 163 10.10 4.50 22.49
C TYR A 163 11.13 3.44 22.09
N ALA A 164 11.99 3.01 23.02
CA ALA A 164 13.03 2.02 22.75
C ALA A 164 12.50 0.59 22.60
N ALA A 165 11.53 0.20 23.44
CA ALA A 165 11.05 -1.17 23.54
C ALA A 165 9.53 -1.24 23.76
N PRO A 166 8.70 -0.75 22.82
CA PRO A 166 7.26 -0.63 23.01
C PRO A 166 6.56 -1.98 23.22
N LEU A 167 7.09 -3.05 22.62
CA LEU A 167 6.51 -4.39 22.72
C LEU A 167 6.75 -5.05 24.10
N PHE A 168 7.75 -4.59 24.85
CA PHE A 168 8.11 -5.13 26.17
C PHE A 168 7.53 -4.28 27.30
N VAL A 169 7.57 -2.96 27.15
CA VAL A 169 7.13 -2.01 28.20
C VAL A 169 5.60 -1.91 28.28
N VAL A 170 4.88 -1.95 27.14
CA VAL A 170 3.42 -1.77 27.15
C VAL A 170 2.66 -2.92 27.85
N PRO A 171 3.04 -4.20 27.72
CA PRO A 171 2.42 -5.29 28.47
C PRO A 171 2.63 -5.23 29.99
N GLU A 172 3.66 -4.54 30.48
CA GLU A 172 3.91 -4.37 31.93
C GLU A 172 2.83 -3.52 32.61
N TYR A 173 2.12 -2.67 31.84
CA TYR A 173 1.01 -1.86 32.35
C TYR A 173 -0.33 -2.56 32.12
N VAL A 174 -1.14 -2.64 33.18
CA VAL A 174 -2.48 -3.25 33.13
C VAL A 174 -3.40 -2.47 32.18
N ILE A 175 -4.29 -3.19 31.49
CA ILE A 175 -5.28 -2.60 30.59
C ILE A 175 -6.19 -1.65 31.40
N GLY A 176 -6.26 -0.37 30.98
CA GLY A 176 -7.02 0.67 31.68
C GLY A 176 -6.21 1.45 32.72
N SER A 177 -4.89 1.20 32.85
CA SER A 177 -4.03 2.11 33.60
C SER A 177 -3.93 3.45 32.86
N PRO A 178 -3.86 4.57 33.58
CA PRO A 178 -3.83 5.88 32.96
C PRO A 178 -2.51 6.11 32.18
N GLU A 179 -1.40 5.45 32.54
CA GLU A 179 -0.18 5.47 31.73
C GLU A 179 -0.37 4.73 30.40
N ARG A 180 -1.02 3.56 30.42
CA ARG A 180 -1.27 2.77 29.22
C ARG A 180 -2.23 3.47 28.26
N ASP A 181 -3.26 4.14 28.79
CA ASP A 181 -4.18 4.94 27.97
C ASP A 181 -3.49 6.14 27.32
N ALA A 182 -2.56 6.79 28.01
CA ALA A 182 -1.73 7.87 27.45
C ALA A 182 -0.79 7.37 26.33
N ILE A 183 -0.21 6.17 26.49
CA ILE A 183 0.55 5.50 25.42
C ILE A 183 -0.37 5.20 24.23
N ILE A 184 -1.52 4.57 24.46
CA ILE A 184 -2.51 4.26 23.41
C ILE A 184 -2.92 5.51 22.64
N ALA A 185 -3.17 6.64 23.33
CA ALA A 185 -3.52 7.91 22.70
C ALA A 185 -2.42 8.41 21.75
N SER A 186 -1.16 8.29 22.16
CA SER A 186 0.02 8.65 21.34
C SER A 186 0.10 7.80 20.06
N TYR A 187 -0.10 6.49 20.19
CA TYR A 187 -0.09 5.57 19.05
C TYR A 187 -1.30 5.77 18.11
N ARG A 188 -2.49 6.10 18.64
CA ARG A 188 -3.66 6.48 17.82
C ARG A 188 -3.40 7.76 17.02
N TYR A 189 -2.64 8.71 17.57
CA TYR A 189 -2.25 9.91 16.84
C TYR A 189 -1.27 9.58 15.71
N MET A 190 -0.25 8.73 15.96
CA MET A 190 0.65 8.25 14.91
C MET A 190 -0.09 7.53 13.79
N GLN A 191 -1.00 6.61 14.13
CA GLN A 191 -1.83 5.91 13.15
C GLN A 191 -2.58 6.90 12.27
N ARG A 192 -3.21 7.93 12.85
CA ARG A 192 -3.95 8.95 12.11
C ARG A 192 -3.07 9.67 11.09
N ILE A 193 -1.88 10.14 11.50
CA ILE A 193 -0.96 10.85 10.60
C ILE A 193 -0.48 9.93 9.47
N LEU A 194 -0.11 8.70 9.80
CA LEU A 194 0.27 7.71 8.79
C LEU A 194 -0.90 7.51 7.81
N THR A 195 -2.15 7.43 8.28
CA THR A 195 -3.33 7.13 7.45
C THR A 195 -3.63 8.26 6.51
N ILE A 196 -3.59 9.49 7.00
CA ILE A 196 -3.71 10.69 6.16
C ILE A 196 -2.61 10.70 5.09
N THR A 197 -1.36 10.46 5.47
CA THR A 197 -0.22 10.47 4.53
C THR A 197 -0.41 9.45 3.42
N ALA A 198 -0.85 8.23 3.76
CA ALA A 198 -1.10 7.20 2.75
C ALA A 198 -2.31 7.53 1.86
N ILE A 199 -3.38 8.09 2.40
CA ILE A 199 -4.55 8.53 1.61
C ILE A 199 -4.12 9.61 0.61
N CYS A 200 -3.30 10.58 1.01
CA CYS A 200 -2.78 11.61 0.10
C CYS A 200 -2.02 11.00 -1.08
N ILE A 201 -1.16 9.99 -0.82
CA ILE A 201 -0.43 9.27 -1.88
C ILE A 201 -1.40 8.50 -2.80
N VAL A 202 -2.42 7.86 -2.23
CA VAL A 202 -3.46 7.15 -3.01
C VAL A 202 -4.26 8.10 -3.89
N VAL A 203 -4.54 9.33 -3.45
CA VAL A 203 -5.22 10.35 -4.27
C VAL A 203 -4.36 10.73 -5.47
N VAL A 204 -3.05 10.95 -5.28
CA VAL A 204 -2.13 11.22 -6.39
C VAL A 204 -2.12 10.03 -7.36
N MET A 205 -2.10 8.80 -6.83
CA MET A 205 -2.18 7.59 -7.64
C MET A 205 -3.49 7.49 -8.43
N PHE A 206 -4.62 7.88 -7.84
CA PHE A 206 -5.92 7.92 -8.51
C PHE A 206 -5.93 8.92 -9.67
N ILE A 207 -5.38 10.12 -9.47
CA ILE A 207 -5.27 11.13 -10.54
C ILE A 207 -4.43 10.58 -11.69
N LEU A 208 -3.27 10.00 -11.40
CA LEU A 208 -2.41 9.39 -12.41
C LEU A 208 -3.10 8.22 -13.14
N ALA A 209 -3.89 7.42 -12.44
CA ALA A 209 -4.64 6.31 -13.04
C ALA A 209 -5.76 6.79 -13.98
N LEU A 210 -6.30 8.00 -13.82
CA LEU A 210 -7.27 8.57 -14.76
C LEU A 210 -6.65 8.86 -16.12
N PHE A 211 -5.38 9.30 -16.13
CA PHE A 211 -4.58 9.53 -17.34
C PHE A 211 -4.11 8.23 -18.01
N LEU A 212 -4.35 7.07 -17.40
CA LEU A 212 -3.97 5.80 -18.00
C LEU A 212 -4.77 5.56 -19.28
N HIS A 213 -4.05 5.32 -20.37
CA HIS A 213 -4.65 5.01 -21.66
C HIS A 213 -5.51 3.75 -21.55
N ASN A 214 -6.59 3.66 -22.32
CA ASN A 214 -7.56 2.57 -22.21
C ASN A 214 -7.49 1.63 -23.42
N PRO A 215 -6.38 0.89 -23.61
CA PRO A 215 -6.30 -0.02 -24.72
C PRO A 215 -7.26 -1.20 -24.51
N LEU A 216 -7.95 -1.58 -25.58
CA LEU A 216 -8.76 -2.79 -25.62
C LEU A 216 -7.82 -4.00 -25.60
N LEU A 217 -8.09 -5.00 -24.75
CA LEU A 217 -7.41 -6.29 -24.92
C LEU A 217 -7.93 -6.92 -26.22
N SER A 218 -7.13 -6.81 -27.27
CA SER A 218 -7.34 -7.50 -28.55
C SER A 218 -7.25 -9.02 -28.32
N GLY A 219 -7.90 -9.80 -29.18
CA GLY A 219 -7.79 -11.27 -29.15
C GLY A 219 -6.44 -11.80 -29.65
N GLN A 220 -5.51 -10.93 -30.01
CA GLN A 220 -4.16 -11.27 -30.42
C GLN A 220 -3.17 -11.17 -29.25
N GLN A 221 -2.09 -11.94 -29.33
CA GLN A 221 -1.09 -12.11 -28.28
C GLN A 221 -0.30 -10.82 -27.95
N THR A 222 -0.30 -9.83 -28.86
CA THR A 222 0.24 -8.47 -28.67
C THR A 222 -0.77 -7.47 -29.23
N GLN A 223 -0.87 -6.28 -28.64
CA GLN A 223 -1.76 -5.26 -29.19
C GLN A 223 -1.20 -4.72 -30.52
N PRO A 224 -2.04 -4.60 -31.58
CA PRO A 224 -1.58 -4.17 -32.90
C PRO A 224 -1.00 -2.75 -32.93
N GLU A 225 -1.37 -1.88 -31.97
CA GLU A 225 -0.76 -0.56 -31.80
C GLU A 225 0.71 -0.63 -31.41
N ALA A 226 1.11 -1.59 -30.56
CA ALA A 226 2.51 -1.79 -30.18
C ALA A 226 3.36 -2.33 -31.33
N GLU A 227 2.77 -3.10 -32.26
CA GLU A 227 3.46 -3.54 -33.48
C GLU A 227 3.60 -2.42 -34.51
N GLY A 228 2.64 -1.49 -34.57
CA GLY A 228 2.64 -0.36 -35.50
C GLY A 228 3.66 0.74 -35.16
N GLU A 229 3.83 1.07 -33.87
CA GLU A 229 4.81 2.09 -33.43
C GLU A 229 6.26 1.65 -33.65
N ASP A 230 6.59 0.39 -33.38
CA ASP A 230 7.95 -0.16 -33.60
C ASP A 230 8.28 -0.30 -35.09
N ALA A 231 7.31 -0.70 -35.93
CA ALA A 231 7.51 -0.73 -37.38
C ALA A 231 7.82 0.68 -37.93
N ALA A 232 7.14 1.71 -37.40
CA ALA A 232 7.42 3.09 -37.74
C ALA A 232 8.75 3.59 -37.18
N ALA A 233 9.20 3.09 -36.02
CA ALA A 233 10.51 3.41 -35.44
C ALA A 233 11.65 2.77 -36.25
N GLN A 234 11.52 1.48 -36.61
CA GLN A 234 12.48 0.76 -37.46
C GLN A 234 12.58 1.37 -38.86
N ALA A 235 11.45 1.79 -39.45
CA ALA A 235 11.45 2.50 -40.74
C ALA A 235 12.19 3.84 -40.66
N ARG A 236 12.05 4.59 -39.56
CA ARG A 236 12.80 5.84 -39.34
C ARG A 236 14.29 5.60 -39.13
N GLU A 237 14.66 4.54 -38.42
CA GLU A 237 16.06 4.19 -38.20
C GLU A 237 16.74 3.75 -39.50
N LEU A 238 16.06 2.95 -40.32
CA LEU A 238 16.51 2.58 -41.66
C LEU A 238 16.63 3.79 -42.60
N GLN A 239 15.69 4.74 -42.55
CA GLN A 239 15.80 5.99 -43.30
C GLN A 239 17.03 6.82 -42.87
N LYS A 240 17.29 6.94 -41.56
CA LYS A 240 18.48 7.65 -41.07
C LYS A 240 19.79 7.01 -41.55
N LEU A 241 19.87 5.68 -41.49
CA LEU A 241 21.05 4.95 -41.98
C LEU A 241 21.23 5.08 -43.51
N GLN A 242 20.13 5.17 -44.26
CA GLN A 242 20.17 5.41 -45.70
C GLN A 242 20.57 6.84 -46.06
N ASP A 243 20.18 7.82 -45.25
CA ASP A 243 20.57 9.23 -45.42
C ASP A 243 22.03 9.49 -45.01
N GLU A 244 22.55 8.78 -43.99
CA GLU A 244 23.97 8.86 -43.60
C GLU A 244 24.93 8.15 -44.58
N ALA A 245 24.41 7.23 -45.41
CA ALA A 245 25.19 6.49 -46.40
C ALA A 245 25.29 7.18 -47.78
N LYS A 246 24.63 8.32 -47.98
CA LYS A 246 24.65 9.15 -49.20
C LYS A 246 25.52 10.38 -49.05
#